data_AF-A0A5J6CH65-F1
#
_entry.id   AF-A0A5J6CH65-F1
#
_cell.length_a   1.000
_cell.length_b   1.000
_cell.length_c   1.000
_cell.angle_alpha   90.00
_cell.angle_beta   90.00
_cell.angle_gamma   90.00
#
_symmetry.space_group_name_H-M   'P 1'
#
loop_
_entity.id
_entity.type
_entity.pdbx_description
1 polymer ?
#
loop_
_entity_poly.entity_id
_entity_poly.type
_entity_poly.pdbx_seq_one_letter_code
_entity_poly.pdbx_strand_id
1 'polypeptide(L)' 'DIDECEDNPNICDGGQCTNIPGEYRCLCYDGFMASEDMKTCV' A
#
# COMPACT_ATOMS: atom_id res chain seq x y z
N ASP A 1 -10.85 12.15 4.45
CA ASP A 1 -9.96 11.07 4.03
C ASP A 1 -10.34 9.81 4.77
N ILE A 2 -10.40 8.69 4.05
CA ILE A 2 -10.56 7.37 4.66
C ILE A 2 -9.15 6.82 4.87
N ASP A 3 -8.92 6.04 5.92
CA ASP A 3 -7.63 5.39 6.10
C ASP A 3 -7.70 4.01 5.45
N GLU A 4 -7.21 3.91 4.21
CA GLU A 4 -7.21 2.64 3.47
C GLU A 4 -6.31 1.59 4.13
N CYS A 5 -5.34 2.02 4.94
CA CYS A 5 -4.49 1.11 5.70
C CYS A 5 -5.24 0.49 6.90
N GLU A 6 -6.13 1.26 7.55
CA GLU A 6 -7.01 0.75 8.61
C GLU A 6 -8.19 -0.06 8.04
N ASP A 7 -8.75 0.37 6.91
CA ASP A 7 -9.86 -0.33 6.24
C ASP A 7 -9.40 -1.68 5.65
N ASN A 8 -8.20 -1.72 5.06
CA ASN A 8 -7.56 -2.92 4.56
C ASN A 8 -6.09 -3.03 4.98
N PRO A 9 -5.78 -3.69 6.12
CA PRO A 9 -4.41 -3.85 6.59
C PRO A 9 -3.52 -4.69 5.66
N ASN A 10 -4.11 -5.45 4.73
CA ASN A 10 -3.40 -6.25 3.73
C ASN A 10 -3.39 -5.60 2.34
N ILE A 11 -3.73 -4.32 2.20
CA ILE A 11 -3.87 -3.66 0.89
C ILE A 11 -2.58 -3.72 0.05
N CYS A 12 -1.41 -3.69 0.70
CA CYS A 12 -0.11 -3.68 0.04
C CYS A 12 0.51 -5.07 -0.21
N ASP A 13 -0.17 -6.18 0.11
CA ASP A 13 0.20 -7.59 -0.18
C ASP A 13 1.72 -7.88 -0.24
N GLY A 14 2.45 -7.69 0.87
CA GLY A 14 3.93 -7.79 0.88
C GLY A 14 4.66 -6.45 0.93
N GLY A 15 3.95 -5.39 1.29
CA GLY A 15 4.51 -4.09 1.64
C GLY A 15 3.88 -3.49 2.89
N GLN A 16 4.36 -2.31 3.28
CA GLN A 16 3.84 -1.50 4.37
C GLN A 16 2.95 -0.38 3.82
N CYS A 17 1.70 -0.32 4.26
CA CYS A 17 0.79 0.76 3.91
C CYS A 17 1.13 2.03 4.69
N THR A 18 1.13 3.17 4.00
CA THR A 18 1.24 4.51 4.58
C THR A 18 0.09 5.36 4.07
N ASN A 19 -0.81 5.74 4.97
CA ASN A 19 -1.93 6.62 4.66
C ASN A 19 -1.44 8.07 4.49
N ILE A 20 -1.88 8.74 3.44
CA ILE A 20 -1.55 10.14 3.12
C ILE A 20 -2.88 10.89 2.89
N PRO A 21 -3.00 12.16 3.30
CA PRO A 21 -4.22 12.91 2.99
C PRO A 21 -4.44 13.01 1.47
N GLY A 22 -5.55 12.44 0.98
CA GLY A 22 -5.95 12.37 -0.42
C GLY A 22 -5.62 11.05 -1.13
N GLU A 23 -4.70 10.24 -0.62
CA GLU A 23 -4.25 8.98 -1.25
C GLU A 23 -3.40 8.13 -0.30
N TYR A 24 -3.21 6.84 -0.55
CA TYR A 24 -2.27 6.01 0.23
C TYR A 24 -1.07 5.58 -0.63
N ARG A 25 0.01 5.18 0.02
CA ARG A 25 1.16 4.56 -0.65
C ARG A 25 1.56 3.26 0.01
N CYS A 26 1.93 2.30 -0.83
CA CYS A 26 2.51 1.05 -0.41
C CYS A 26 4.03 1.08 -0.55
N LEU A 27 4.72 0.83 0.55
CA LEU A 27 6.17 0.63 0.61
C LEU A 27 6.46 -0.86 0.54
N CYS A 28 6.79 -1.33 -0.66
CA CYS A 28 7.14 -2.74 -0.88
C CYS A 28 8.46 -3.10 -0.20
N TYR A 29 8.52 -4.29 0.40
CA TYR A 29 9.78 -4.79 0.97
C TYR A 29 10.80 -5.10 -0.13
N ASP A 30 12.08 -5.13 0.23
CA ASP A 30 13.16 -5.48 -0.70
C ASP A 30 12.88 -6.85 -1.35
N GLY A 31 12.78 -6.85 -2.68
CA GLY A 31 12.45 -8.03 -3.48
C GLY A 31 11.02 -8.07 -4.02
N PHE A 32 10.15 -7.17 -3.58
CA PHE A 32 8.81 -6.98 -4.12
C PHE A 32 8.76 -5.77 -5.06
N MET A 33 7.97 -5.86 -6.12
CA MET A 33 7.73 -4.79 -7.08
C MET A 33 6.37 -4.16 -6.83
N ALA A 34 6.26 -2.84 -6.93
CA ALA A 34 4.95 -2.20 -6.90
C ALA A 34 4.17 -2.60 -8.16
N SER A 35 2.91 -3.01 -7.99
CA SER A 35 1.96 -3.22 -9.08
C SER A 35 1.77 -1.94 -9.91
N GLU A 36 1.22 -2.07 -11.11
CA GLU A 36 0.97 -0.94 -12.02
C GLU A 36 0.06 0.13 -11.38
N ASP A 37 -0.80 -0.30 -10.46
CA ASP A 37 -1.70 0.55 -9.69
C ASP A 37 -1.01 1.26 -8.51
N MET A 38 0.22 0.87 -8.16
CA MET A 38 0.95 1.24 -6.92
C MET A 38 0.23 0.90 -5.61
N LYS A 39 -0.78 0.03 -5.68
CA LYS A 39 -1.64 -0.34 -4.55
C LYS A 39 -1.24 -1.64 -3.89
N THR A 40 -0.58 -2.53 -4.62
CA THR A 40 -0.11 -3.84 -4.14
C THR A 40 1.36 -3.99 -4.46
N CYS A 41 2.02 -4.82 -3.67
CA CYS A 41 3.38 -5.29 -3.93
C CYS A 41 3.29 -6.72 -4.47
N VAL A 42 4.06 -7.05 -5.51
CA VAL A 42 4.06 -8.35 -6.18
C VAL A 42 5.47 -8.91 -6.37
#